data_AF-A0A816BLH3-F1
#
_entry.id   AF-A0A816BLH3-F1
#
_cell.length_a   1.000
_cell.length_b   1.000
_cell.length_c   1.000
_cell.angle_alpha   90.00
_cell.angle_beta   90.00
_cell.angle_gamma   90.00
#
_symmetry.space_group_name_H-M   'P 1'
#
loop_
_entity.id
_entity.type
_entity.pdbx_description
1 polymer ?
#
loop_
_entity_poly.entity_id
_entity_poly.type
_entity_poly.pdbx_seq_one_letter_code
_entity_poly.pdbx_strand_id
1 'polypeptide(L)'
;MTYDFFGAWESKWGAYTGPPAPLYFGMPPRFSGKTNVHWTVKYYVCKTKQPHKINMGVPFYGRFWRNVDRESIDPSDPMWRRASAVNGKFVGGFAPWNEIKESWLTNANYREQFHEKTKSTFAFNNQEQIYLGYESPRSLKYKADYAADNNLGGLMIWAIDQDDSDLTMMKIVGDAPLCKQTNPSSHSYKCSPLDEKRWWTMEDSEEKAGMCGRSAPLYKGYYPVCDPDDPGYSCCSPEGYCGKSDKHCTGLGVNYEENPNLLTEEPVRPTINPPLWYLLDAPDGKRGRCGPDIPPITGHTFPICNPDDKNAHCCSNGGYCGTGDQFCACDGCIDFKKNPSYRFKSKH
;
A
#
# COMPACT_ATOMS: atom_id res chain seq x y z
N MET A 1 1.68 -0.20 -19.26
CA MET A 1 1.24 1.19 -19.51
C MET A 1 1.13 1.89 -18.16
N THR A 2 2.14 2.66 -17.77
CA THR A 2 2.27 3.27 -16.44
C THR A 2 1.65 4.67 -16.38
N TYR A 3 0.41 4.77 -16.83
CA TYR A 3 -0.41 5.99 -16.86
C TYR A 3 -1.90 5.60 -16.78
N ASP A 4 -2.77 6.60 -16.71
CA ASP A 4 -4.21 6.45 -16.41
C ASP A 4 -4.51 5.81 -15.05
N PHE A 5 -3.64 6.05 -14.06
CA PHE A 5 -3.94 5.68 -12.68
C PHE A 5 -5.10 6.49 -12.10
N PHE A 6 -5.30 7.73 -12.59
CA PHE A 6 -6.35 8.64 -12.15
C PHE A 6 -7.07 9.26 -13.35
N GLY A 7 -8.38 9.42 -13.20
CA GLY A 7 -9.26 10.07 -14.17
C GLY A 7 -10.69 10.14 -13.64
N ALA A 8 -11.56 10.93 -14.27
CA ALA A 8 -12.98 11.03 -13.95
C ALA A 8 -13.74 9.79 -14.44
N TRP A 9 -13.39 8.61 -13.92
CA TRP A 9 -13.91 7.32 -14.35
C TRP A 9 -15.38 7.13 -13.97
N GLU A 10 -16.10 6.28 -14.71
CA GLU A 10 -17.47 5.85 -14.37
C GLU A 10 -17.45 4.79 -13.24
N SER A 11 -16.83 5.13 -12.10
CA SER A 11 -16.80 4.32 -10.88
C SER A 11 -16.61 5.21 -9.66
N LYS A 12 -16.78 4.66 -8.45
CA LYS A 12 -16.53 5.40 -7.20
C LYS A 12 -15.10 6.00 -7.11
N TRP A 13 -14.14 5.42 -7.84
CA TRP A 13 -12.76 5.91 -7.88
C TRP A 13 -12.59 7.17 -8.72
N GLY A 14 -13.52 7.44 -9.66
CA GLY A 14 -13.52 8.67 -10.45
C GLY A 14 -13.75 9.95 -9.64
N ALA A 15 -14.21 9.80 -8.38
CA ALA A 15 -14.35 10.90 -7.43
C ALA A 15 -13.00 11.50 -7.01
N TYR A 16 -11.88 10.79 -7.14
CA TYR A 16 -10.61 11.23 -6.57
C TYR A 16 -9.70 11.82 -7.64
N THR A 17 -9.26 13.06 -7.43
CA THR A 17 -8.32 13.73 -8.33
C THR A 17 -6.93 13.12 -8.23
N GLY A 18 -6.13 13.27 -9.28
CA GLY A 18 -4.73 12.87 -9.27
C GLY A 18 -4.05 13.12 -10.61
N PRO A 19 -2.71 13.05 -10.66
CA PRO A 19 -1.97 13.07 -11.92
C PRO A 19 -2.22 11.77 -12.70
N PRO A 20 -2.13 11.76 -14.04
CA PRO A 20 -2.36 10.55 -14.84
C PRO A 20 -1.33 9.45 -14.52
N ALA A 21 -0.13 9.83 -14.11
CA ALA A 21 1.00 8.93 -13.95
C ALA A 21 1.93 9.32 -12.79
N PRO A 22 1.50 9.24 -11.52
CA PRO A 22 2.39 9.55 -10.40
C PRO A 22 3.58 8.58 -10.35
N LEU A 23 4.80 9.11 -10.21
CA LEU A 23 6.00 8.27 -10.18
C LEU A 23 6.00 7.39 -8.92
N TYR A 24 5.71 7.98 -7.76
CA TYR A 24 5.66 7.28 -6.48
C TYR A 24 4.28 7.39 -5.83
N PHE A 25 4.02 6.54 -4.84
CA PHE A 25 2.83 6.64 -4.01
C PHE A 25 2.82 7.92 -3.18
N GLY A 26 1.68 8.61 -3.15
CA GLY A 26 1.49 9.79 -2.33
C GLY A 26 0.10 9.99 -1.76
N MET A 27 -0.84 9.09 -2.05
CA MET A 27 -2.24 9.27 -1.70
C MET A 27 -2.48 9.28 -0.18
N PRO A 28 -3.62 9.83 0.27
CA PRO A 28 -4.02 9.76 1.67
C PRO A 28 -4.16 8.30 2.15
N PRO A 29 -4.23 8.08 3.48
CA PRO A 29 -4.57 6.77 4.01
C PRO A 29 -5.88 6.23 3.42
N ARG A 30 -5.93 4.91 3.25
CA ARG A 30 -7.00 4.03 2.75
C ARG A 30 -7.04 3.84 1.24
N PHE A 31 -6.13 4.47 0.49
CA PHE A 31 -5.94 4.20 -0.92
C PHE A 31 -4.87 3.15 -1.15
N SER A 32 -5.02 2.35 -2.20
CA SER A 32 -4.01 1.36 -2.56
C SER A 32 -2.66 2.03 -2.83
N GLY A 33 -1.57 1.48 -2.27
CA GLY A 33 -0.22 1.94 -2.56
C GLY A 33 0.26 1.60 -3.97
N LYS A 34 -0.56 0.95 -4.79
CA LYS A 34 -0.16 0.30 -6.04
C LYS A 34 -0.40 1.14 -7.29
N THR A 35 -1.15 2.24 -7.17
CA THR A 35 -1.56 3.11 -8.28
C THR A 35 -0.48 4.13 -8.66
N ASN A 36 0.73 3.66 -8.95
CA ASN A 36 1.86 4.49 -9.37
C ASN A 36 2.84 3.73 -10.28
N VAL A 37 3.72 4.51 -10.93
CA VAL A 37 4.74 3.98 -11.84
C VAL A 37 5.72 3.08 -11.09
N HIS A 38 6.23 3.51 -9.94
CA HIS A 38 7.26 2.79 -9.19
C HIS A 38 6.82 1.37 -8.83
N TRP A 39 5.63 1.25 -8.23
CA TRP A 39 5.03 -0.03 -7.89
C TRP A 39 4.91 -0.94 -9.11
N THR A 40 4.35 -0.40 -10.20
CA THR A 40 4.11 -1.16 -11.43
C THR A 40 5.41 -1.70 -12.01
N VAL A 41 6.44 -0.86 -12.10
CA VAL A 41 7.76 -1.26 -12.60
C VAL A 41 8.39 -2.29 -11.67
N LYS A 42 8.40 -2.05 -10.35
CA LYS A 42 8.91 -2.98 -9.34
C LYS A 42 8.26 -4.36 -9.49
N TYR A 43 6.93 -4.40 -9.61
CA TYR A 43 6.17 -5.64 -9.77
C TYR A 43 6.66 -6.46 -10.97
N TYR A 44 6.73 -5.84 -12.16
CA TYR A 44 7.19 -6.55 -13.35
C TYR A 44 8.67 -6.91 -13.30
N VAL A 45 9.55 -6.06 -12.75
CA VAL A 45 10.97 -6.40 -12.58
C VAL A 45 11.12 -7.58 -11.63
N CYS A 46 10.40 -7.58 -10.51
CA CYS A 46 10.45 -8.65 -9.54
C CYS A 46 9.94 -9.99 -10.09
N LYS A 47 8.96 -9.98 -11.00
CA LYS A 47 8.46 -11.18 -11.67
C LYS A 47 9.36 -11.68 -12.80
N THR A 48 9.90 -10.76 -13.60
CA THR A 48 10.64 -11.11 -14.82
C THR A 48 12.15 -11.25 -14.62
N LYS A 49 12.69 -10.60 -13.59
CA LYS A 49 14.13 -10.40 -13.35
C LYS A 49 14.87 -9.81 -14.57
N GLN A 50 14.16 -9.10 -15.44
CA GLN A 50 14.65 -8.58 -16.72
C GLN A 50 14.24 -7.11 -16.90
N PRO A 51 14.79 -6.18 -16.10
CA PRO A 51 14.43 -4.76 -16.17
C PRO A 51 14.66 -4.16 -17.56
N HIS A 52 15.72 -4.56 -18.26
CA HIS A 52 16.04 -4.13 -19.63
C HIS A 52 14.99 -4.51 -20.69
N LYS A 53 14.00 -5.34 -20.38
CA LYS A 53 12.87 -5.68 -21.28
C LYS A 53 11.61 -4.88 -20.99
N ILE A 54 11.62 -4.03 -19.96
CA ILE A 54 10.46 -3.26 -19.53
C ILE A 54 10.61 -1.84 -20.06
N ASN A 55 9.66 -1.43 -20.90
CA ASN A 55 9.53 -0.04 -21.34
C ASN A 55 8.50 0.68 -20.47
N MET A 56 8.91 1.75 -19.79
CA MET A 56 8.03 2.54 -18.95
C MET A 56 7.19 3.49 -19.80
N GLY A 57 5.87 3.45 -19.62
CA GLY A 57 4.94 4.34 -20.32
C GLY A 57 4.95 5.74 -19.71
N VAL A 58 5.07 6.77 -20.53
CA VAL A 58 4.97 8.18 -20.13
C VAL A 58 3.89 8.90 -20.96
N PRO A 59 2.94 9.59 -20.31
CA PRO A 59 1.90 10.33 -21.02
C PRO A 59 2.37 11.74 -21.40
N PHE A 60 1.99 12.24 -22.56
CA PHE A 60 2.13 13.63 -22.99
C PHE A 60 0.79 14.37 -22.83
N TYR A 61 0.06 14.03 -21.76
CA TYR A 61 -1.26 14.60 -21.47
C TYR A 61 -1.48 14.72 -19.96
N GLY A 62 -2.57 15.40 -19.62
CA GLY A 62 -3.16 15.45 -18.31
C GLY A 62 -4.58 14.90 -18.27
N ARG A 63 -5.08 14.73 -17.05
CA ARG A 63 -6.47 14.38 -16.74
C ARG A 63 -7.06 15.52 -15.92
N PHE A 64 -8.31 15.88 -16.22
CA PHE A 64 -8.98 16.96 -15.51
C PHE A 64 -10.34 16.54 -14.96
N TRP A 65 -10.80 17.26 -13.94
CA TRP A 65 -12.08 17.09 -13.27
C TRP A 65 -12.74 18.46 -13.11
N ARG A 66 -14.07 18.50 -13.20
CA ARG A 66 -14.91 19.63 -12.80
C ARG A 66 -15.67 19.29 -11.52
N ASN A 67 -16.28 20.29 -10.90
CA ASN A 67 -17.03 20.16 -9.64
C ASN A 67 -16.16 19.59 -8.51
N VAL A 68 -14.91 20.03 -8.46
CA VAL A 68 -13.93 19.61 -7.44
C VAL A 68 -14.10 20.45 -6.18
N ASP A 69 -14.05 19.80 -5.03
CA ASP A 69 -14.06 20.43 -3.72
C ASP A 69 -12.92 21.46 -3.61
N ARG A 70 -13.23 22.62 -3.04
CA ARG A 70 -12.26 23.71 -2.82
C ARG A 70 -11.24 23.37 -1.74
N GLU A 71 -11.60 22.48 -0.82
CA GLU A 71 -10.70 21.93 0.19
C GLU A 71 -10.12 20.60 -0.30
N SER A 72 -8.85 20.35 0.03
CA SER A 72 -8.24 19.04 -0.15
C SER A 72 -8.71 18.05 0.91
N ILE A 73 -8.54 16.75 0.63
CA ILE A 73 -8.85 15.67 1.56
C ILE A 73 -8.00 15.79 2.83
N ASP A 74 -6.72 16.15 2.64
CA ASP A 74 -5.78 16.50 3.70
C ASP A 74 -5.39 17.97 3.54
N PRO A 75 -5.61 18.84 4.54
CA PRO A 75 -5.23 20.26 4.46
C PRO A 75 -3.72 20.50 4.24
N SER A 76 -2.87 19.52 4.56
CA SER A 76 -1.42 19.59 4.35
C SER A 76 -0.97 19.11 2.96
N ASP A 77 -1.85 18.47 2.18
CA ASP A 77 -1.58 17.97 0.84
C ASP A 77 -2.65 18.45 -0.17
N PRO A 78 -2.38 19.53 -0.92
CA PRO A 78 -3.36 20.16 -1.80
C PRO A 78 -3.70 19.37 -3.08
N MET A 79 -2.98 18.28 -3.38
CA MET A 79 -3.14 17.53 -4.64
C MET A 79 -4.39 16.64 -4.63
N TRP A 80 -4.69 16.02 -3.50
CA TRP A 80 -5.77 15.04 -3.40
C TRP A 80 -7.09 15.70 -2.99
N ARG A 81 -8.05 15.73 -3.90
CA ARG A 81 -9.37 16.36 -3.75
C ARG A 81 -10.45 15.39 -4.19
N ARG A 82 -11.70 15.74 -3.86
CA ARG A 82 -12.88 15.01 -4.34
C ARG A 82 -13.63 15.81 -5.38
N ALA A 83 -14.09 15.14 -6.42
CA ALA A 83 -15.04 15.65 -7.40
C ALA A 83 -16.44 15.15 -7.06
N SER A 84 -17.45 16.00 -7.25
CA SER A 84 -18.85 15.62 -7.13
C SER A 84 -19.41 15.13 -8.47
N ALA A 85 -20.16 14.04 -8.44
CA ALA A 85 -20.84 13.53 -9.63
C ALA A 85 -22.04 14.40 -10.01
N VAL A 86 -22.28 14.55 -11.31
CA VAL A 86 -23.48 15.17 -11.89
C VAL A 86 -24.27 14.07 -12.59
N ASN A 87 -25.52 13.84 -12.17
CA ASN A 87 -26.37 12.76 -12.69
C ASN A 87 -25.68 11.38 -12.66
N GLY A 88 -24.94 11.10 -11.57
CA GLY A 88 -24.24 9.83 -11.38
C GLY A 88 -22.91 9.70 -12.14
N LYS A 89 -22.45 10.73 -12.87
CA LYS A 89 -21.18 10.72 -13.61
C LYS A 89 -20.22 11.81 -13.13
N PHE A 90 -18.94 11.48 -13.01
CA PHE A 90 -17.91 12.49 -12.77
C PHE A 90 -17.58 13.21 -14.07
N VAL A 91 -17.56 14.54 -14.01
CA VAL A 91 -17.31 15.37 -15.20
C VAL A 91 -15.81 15.64 -15.30
N GLY A 92 -15.19 15.21 -16.38
CA GLY A 92 -13.76 15.34 -16.59
C GLY A 92 -13.33 14.79 -17.95
N GLY A 93 -12.02 14.73 -18.18
CA GLY A 93 -11.49 14.31 -19.47
C GLY A 93 -9.97 14.21 -19.48
N PHE A 94 -9.40 14.25 -20.69
CA PHE A 94 -7.96 14.36 -20.91
C PHE A 94 -7.65 15.69 -21.63
N ALA A 95 -6.43 16.20 -21.44
CA ALA A 95 -5.93 17.39 -22.12
C ALA A 95 -4.49 17.11 -22.61
N PRO A 96 -4.20 17.17 -23.92
CA PRO A 96 -2.84 17.06 -24.46
C PRO A 96 -1.87 18.12 -23.90
N TRP A 97 -0.56 17.85 -23.88
CA TRP A 97 0.45 18.78 -23.37
C TRP A 97 0.46 20.11 -24.12
N ASN A 98 0.33 20.10 -25.45
CA ASN A 98 0.22 21.32 -26.24
C ASN A 98 -0.97 22.20 -25.81
N GLU A 99 -2.16 21.63 -25.62
CA GLU A 99 -3.34 22.35 -25.14
C GLU A 99 -3.14 22.86 -23.70
N ILE A 100 -2.53 22.05 -22.83
CA ILE A 100 -2.22 22.46 -21.46
C ILE A 100 -1.34 23.71 -21.46
N LYS A 101 -0.25 23.70 -22.24
CA LYS A 101 0.69 24.83 -22.35
C LYS A 101 0.03 26.08 -22.95
N GLU A 102 -0.76 25.92 -24.01
CA GLU A 102 -1.28 27.05 -24.80
C GLU A 102 -2.59 27.63 -24.24
N SER A 103 -3.41 26.82 -23.56
CA SER A 103 -4.76 27.23 -23.13
C SER A 103 -4.99 27.15 -21.62
N TRP A 104 -4.55 26.08 -20.96
CA TRP A 104 -4.84 25.89 -19.53
C TRP A 104 -3.94 26.78 -18.67
N LEU A 105 -2.63 26.72 -18.89
CA LEU A 105 -1.65 27.43 -18.06
C LEU A 105 -1.54 28.92 -18.39
N THR A 106 -2.17 29.39 -19.47
CA THR A 106 -2.29 30.83 -19.78
C THR A 106 -3.38 31.52 -18.96
N ASN A 107 -4.31 30.75 -18.37
CA ASN A 107 -5.32 31.27 -17.45
C ASN A 107 -4.75 31.39 -16.03
N ALA A 108 -4.57 32.63 -15.57
CA ALA A 108 -3.99 32.95 -14.26
C ALA A 108 -4.77 32.41 -13.04
N ASN A 109 -6.00 31.91 -13.23
CA ASN A 109 -6.76 31.27 -12.16
C ASN A 109 -6.27 29.84 -11.84
N TYR A 110 -5.53 29.19 -12.76
CA TYR A 110 -4.90 27.90 -12.47
C TYR A 110 -3.65 28.10 -11.63
N ARG A 111 -3.70 27.60 -10.38
CA ARG A 111 -2.54 27.59 -9.49
C ARG A 111 -1.78 26.28 -9.65
N GLU A 112 -0.75 26.29 -10.49
CA GLU A 112 0.16 25.15 -10.69
C GLU A 112 1.02 24.90 -9.45
N GLN A 113 1.19 23.62 -9.10
CA GLN A 113 2.04 23.12 -8.03
C GLN A 113 2.71 21.81 -8.44
N PHE A 114 3.91 21.58 -7.91
CA PHE A 114 4.63 20.32 -8.06
C PHE A 114 4.54 19.53 -6.75
N HIS A 115 3.97 18.35 -6.81
CA HIS A 115 3.84 17.46 -5.67
C HIS A 115 5.12 16.63 -5.50
N GLU A 116 5.95 17.00 -4.53
CA GLU A 116 7.29 16.45 -4.34
C GLU A 116 7.31 14.95 -4.03
N LYS A 117 6.29 14.42 -3.36
CA LYS A 117 6.24 13.00 -2.98
C LYS A 117 5.95 12.09 -4.18
N THR A 118 4.98 12.45 -5.04
CA THR A 118 4.66 11.66 -6.24
C THR A 118 5.49 12.03 -7.47
N LYS A 119 6.27 13.12 -7.39
CA LYS A 119 6.98 13.74 -8.52
C LYS A 119 6.04 14.03 -9.69
N SER A 120 4.95 14.74 -9.42
CA SER A 120 3.90 15.03 -10.39
C SER A 120 3.46 16.48 -10.33
N THR A 121 2.90 16.98 -11.42
CA THR A 121 2.37 18.34 -11.48
C THR A 121 0.85 18.33 -11.48
N PHE A 122 0.27 19.31 -10.82
CA PHE A 122 -1.16 19.60 -10.91
C PHE A 122 -1.41 21.10 -10.85
N ALA A 123 -2.57 21.52 -11.33
CA ALA A 123 -3.07 22.88 -11.23
C ALA A 123 -4.54 22.88 -10.82
N PHE A 124 -4.94 23.85 -9.98
CA PHE A 124 -6.32 23.97 -9.54
C PHE A 124 -6.85 25.39 -9.79
N ASN A 125 -7.98 25.48 -10.50
CA ASN A 125 -8.76 26.70 -10.64
C ASN A 125 -9.89 26.69 -9.61
N ASN A 126 -9.70 27.44 -8.53
CA ASN A 126 -10.63 27.49 -7.40
C ASN A 126 -11.96 28.21 -7.72
N GLN A 127 -11.95 29.12 -8.71
CA GLN A 127 -13.15 29.85 -9.13
C GLN A 127 -14.10 28.92 -9.89
N GLU A 128 -13.57 28.17 -10.86
CA GLU A 128 -14.35 27.26 -11.71
C GLU A 128 -14.45 25.83 -11.14
N GLN A 129 -13.75 25.54 -10.04
CA GLN A 129 -13.68 24.22 -9.42
C GLN A 129 -13.17 23.14 -10.38
N ILE A 130 -12.12 23.47 -11.13
CA ILE A 130 -11.47 22.59 -12.11
C ILE A 130 -10.09 22.20 -11.62
N TYR A 131 -9.84 20.90 -11.55
CA TYR A 131 -8.52 20.32 -11.28
C TYR A 131 -7.92 19.78 -12.57
N LEU A 132 -6.63 20.00 -12.78
CA LEU A 132 -5.84 19.42 -13.85
C LEU A 132 -4.59 18.75 -13.26
N GLY A 133 -4.46 17.44 -13.38
CA GLY A 133 -3.21 16.72 -13.09
C GLY A 133 -2.55 16.33 -14.40
N TYR A 134 -1.25 16.53 -14.57
CA TYR A 134 -0.60 16.29 -15.87
C TYR A 134 0.87 15.91 -15.74
N GLU A 135 1.39 15.37 -16.85
CA GLU A 135 2.83 15.23 -17.03
C GLU A 135 3.41 16.56 -17.49
N SER A 136 4.28 17.15 -16.68
CA SER A 136 5.05 18.34 -17.04
C SER A 136 6.45 17.94 -17.51
N PRO A 137 7.20 18.85 -18.16
CA PRO A 137 8.62 18.68 -18.43
C PRO A 137 9.41 18.26 -17.19
N ARG A 138 9.07 18.83 -16.02
CA ARG A 138 9.71 18.51 -14.75
C ARG A 138 9.42 17.07 -14.30
N SER A 139 8.16 16.64 -14.31
CA SER A 139 7.81 15.26 -13.89
C SER A 139 8.32 14.21 -14.87
N LEU A 140 8.29 14.51 -16.18
CA LEU A 140 8.84 13.64 -17.21
C LEU A 140 10.35 13.45 -17.05
N LYS A 141 11.09 14.51 -16.67
CA LYS A 141 12.53 14.39 -16.39
C LYS A 141 12.81 13.43 -15.22
N TYR A 142 12.05 13.51 -14.13
CA TYR A 142 12.17 12.55 -13.03
C TYR A 142 11.94 11.11 -13.48
N LYS A 143 11.00 10.90 -14.40
CA LYS A 143 10.72 9.57 -14.97
C LYS A 143 11.83 9.07 -15.89
N ALA A 144 12.38 9.95 -16.74
CA ALA A 144 13.52 9.62 -17.58
C ALA A 144 14.72 9.17 -16.74
N ASP A 145 15.03 9.90 -15.66
CA ASP A 145 16.09 9.55 -14.72
C ASP A 145 15.76 8.24 -13.98
N TYR A 146 14.53 8.08 -13.50
CA TYR A 146 14.08 6.84 -12.88
C TYR A 146 14.27 5.61 -13.78
N ALA A 147 13.93 5.72 -15.07
CA ALA A 147 14.10 4.62 -16.01
C ALA A 147 15.57 4.24 -16.19
N ALA A 148 16.46 5.23 -16.28
CA ALA A 148 17.90 5.01 -16.36
C ALA A 148 18.46 4.39 -15.06
N ASP A 149 18.11 4.95 -13.91
CA ASP A 149 18.59 4.50 -12.59
C ASP A 149 18.12 3.08 -12.26
N ASN A 150 16.98 2.65 -12.79
CA ASN A 150 16.43 1.31 -12.62
C ASN A 150 16.68 0.39 -13.82
N ASN A 151 17.55 0.79 -14.76
CA ASN A 151 18.01 -0.04 -15.86
C ASN A 151 16.86 -0.61 -16.71
N LEU A 152 15.84 0.22 -16.94
CA LEU A 152 14.69 -0.14 -17.77
C LEU A 152 15.09 -0.16 -19.25
N GLY A 153 14.39 -0.96 -20.05
CA GLY A 153 14.64 -1.08 -21.48
C GLY A 153 14.41 0.22 -22.26
N GLY A 154 13.57 1.10 -21.72
CA GLY A 154 13.39 2.44 -22.24
C GLY A 154 12.06 3.07 -21.86
N LEU A 155 11.64 4.04 -22.66
CA LEU A 155 10.40 4.79 -22.50
C LEU A 155 9.47 4.51 -23.69
N MET A 156 8.19 4.38 -23.41
CA MET A 156 7.12 4.37 -24.41
C MET A 156 6.25 5.61 -24.19
N ILE A 157 5.97 6.36 -25.25
CA ILE A 157 5.21 7.61 -25.16
C ILE A 157 3.76 7.41 -25.59
N TRP A 158 2.83 8.11 -24.93
CA TRP A 158 1.46 8.30 -25.42
C TRP A 158 1.08 9.78 -25.33
N ALA A 159 0.90 10.51 -26.41
CA ALA A 159 1.27 10.16 -27.79
C ALA A 159 1.97 11.35 -28.47
N ILE A 160 2.66 11.08 -29.58
CA ILE A 160 3.57 12.06 -30.21
C ILE A 160 2.86 13.33 -30.69
N ASP A 161 1.60 13.23 -31.11
CA ASP A 161 0.75 14.35 -31.57
C ASP A 161 0.31 15.28 -30.44
N GLN A 162 0.52 14.88 -29.18
CA GLN A 162 0.15 15.65 -27.99
C GLN A 162 1.27 16.56 -27.51
N ASP A 163 2.49 16.42 -28.04
CA ASP A 163 3.59 17.32 -27.75
C ASP A 163 3.36 18.70 -28.41
N ASP A 164 4.11 19.70 -27.96
CA ASP A 164 4.09 21.02 -28.57
C ASP A 164 4.99 21.10 -29.81
N SER A 165 4.85 22.18 -30.58
CA SER A 165 5.66 22.43 -31.79
C SER A 165 7.16 22.54 -31.50
N ASP A 166 7.54 22.81 -30.24
CA ASP A 166 8.92 22.85 -29.78
C ASP A 166 9.49 21.45 -29.46
N LEU A 167 8.67 20.39 -29.54
CA LEU A 167 9.02 19.02 -29.17
C LEU A 167 9.53 18.92 -27.71
N THR A 168 8.93 19.69 -26.81
CA THR A 168 9.41 19.86 -25.43
C THR A 168 9.48 18.51 -24.70
N MET A 169 8.43 17.70 -24.79
CA MET A 169 8.38 16.42 -24.10
C MET A 169 9.26 15.38 -24.79
N MET A 170 9.29 15.37 -26.13
CA MET A 170 10.15 14.49 -26.92
C MET A 170 11.64 14.72 -26.68
N LYS A 171 12.09 15.97 -26.53
CA LYS A 171 13.50 16.28 -26.19
C LYS A 171 13.91 15.63 -24.88
N ILE A 172 13.06 15.67 -23.86
CA ILE A 172 13.35 15.03 -22.56
C ILE A 172 13.44 13.50 -22.69
N VAL A 173 12.57 12.88 -23.49
CA VAL A 173 12.64 11.44 -23.77
C VAL A 173 13.90 11.09 -24.55
N GLY A 174 14.27 11.89 -25.56
CA GLY A 174 15.48 11.70 -26.37
C GLY A 174 16.78 11.87 -25.59
N ASP A 175 16.81 12.80 -24.64
CA ASP A 175 17.96 13.07 -23.78
C ASP A 175 18.03 12.13 -22.55
N ALA A 176 17.10 11.20 -22.42
CA ALA A 176 17.06 10.27 -21.30
C ALA A 176 18.34 9.40 -21.27
N PRO A 177 19.07 9.34 -20.15
CA PRO A 177 20.38 8.70 -20.10
C PRO A 177 20.30 7.17 -19.92
N LEU A 178 19.47 6.51 -20.73
CA LEU A 178 19.10 5.09 -20.59
C LEU A 178 20.29 4.13 -20.77
N CYS A 179 21.34 4.53 -21.48
CA CYS A 179 22.53 3.71 -21.72
C CYS A 179 23.60 3.81 -20.61
N LYS A 180 23.32 4.47 -19.47
CA LYS A 180 24.27 4.58 -18.35
C LYS A 180 24.55 3.24 -17.65
N GLN A 181 23.56 2.35 -17.60
CA GLN A 181 23.69 1.00 -17.05
C GLN A 181 23.39 0.00 -18.18
N THR A 182 24.31 -0.93 -18.42
CA THR A 182 24.20 -1.89 -19.53
C THR A 182 24.13 -3.35 -19.07
N ASN A 183 24.25 -3.61 -17.76
CA ASN A 183 24.03 -4.96 -17.23
C ASN A 183 22.53 -5.29 -17.29
N PRO A 184 22.07 -6.24 -18.12
CA PRO A 184 20.64 -6.46 -18.39
C PRO A 184 19.84 -6.92 -17.16
N SER A 185 20.49 -7.50 -16.15
CA SER A 185 19.81 -8.05 -14.96
C SER A 185 19.96 -7.19 -13.71
N SER A 186 20.74 -6.11 -13.77
CA SER A 186 20.97 -5.25 -12.62
C SER A 186 19.70 -4.46 -12.26
N HIS A 187 19.24 -4.57 -11.02
CA HIS A 187 18.23 -3.70 -10.42
C HIS A 187 18.39 -3.62 -8.90
N SER A 188 17.90 -2.54 -8.30
CA SER A 188 17.95 -2.30 -6.85
C SER A 188 16.67 -2.74 -6.11
N TYR A 189 15.63 -3.19 -6.83
CA TYR A 189 14.37 -3.58 -6.21
C TYR A 189 14.52 -4.74 -5.23
N LYS A 190 14.03 -4.52 -4.00
CA LYS A 190 13.76 -5.58 -3.03
C LYS A 190 12.45 -6.26 -3.39
N CYS A 191 12.52 -7.52 -3.77
CA CYS A 191 11.35 -8.31 -4.17
C CYS A 191 10.87 -9.19 -3.03
N SER A 192 9.57 -9.41 -2.94
CA SER A 192 9.02 -10.50 -2.13
C SER A 192 9.72 -11.82 -2.51
N PRO A 193 10.23 -12.60 -1.54
CA PRO A 193 10.77 -13.94 -1.80
C PRO A 193 9.67 -14.97 -2.10
N LEU A 194 8.40 -14.60 -1.91
CA LEU A 194 7.25 -15.47 -2.10
C LEU A 194 6.31 -14.92 -3.16
N ASP A 195 5.79 -15.84 -3.99
CA ASP A 195 4.73 -15.56 -4.94
C ASP A 195 3.33 -15.67 -4.31
N GLU A 196 3.17 -16.38 -3.19
CA GLU A 196 1.88 -16.55 -2.55
C GLU A 196 1.44 -15.31 -1.73
N LYS A 197 0.20 -14.89 -1.93
CA LYS A 197 -0.44 -13.83 -1.15
C LYS A 197 -0.74 -14.34 0.27
N ARG A 198 -0.28 -13.61 1.29
CA ARG A 198 -0.50 -13.94 2.72
C ARG A 198 -1.17 -12.78 3.48
N TRP A 199 -2.01 -12.00 2.84
CA TRP A 199 -2.66 -10.84 3.46
C TRP A 199 -4.09 -10.68 2.96
N TRP A 200 -4.90 -10.05 3.81
CA TRP A 200 -6.27 -9.65 3.49
C TRP A 200 -6.28 -8.34 2.70
N THR A 201 -6.99 -8.32 1.58
CA THR A 201 -7.32 -7.10 0.84
C THR A 201 -8.79 -6.73 1.08
N MET A 202 -9.15 -5.49 0.74
CA MET A 202 -10.55 -5.04 0.78
C MET A 202 -11.47 -5.92 -0.09
N GLU A 203 -10.95 -6.53 -1.15
CA GLU A 203 -11.70 -7.46 -2.01
C GLU A 203 -11.91 -8.82 -1.35
N ASP A 204 -10.98 -9.26 -0.50
CA ASP A 204 -11.12 -10.52 0.24
C ASP A 204 -12.10 -10.36 1.42
N SER A 205 -12.01 -9.26 2.18
CA SER A 205 -12.87 -8.95 3.34
C SER A 205 -12.63 -7.53 3.83
N GLU A 206 -13.67 -6.69 3.87
CA GLU A 206 -13.56 -5.31 4.41
C GLU A 206 -13.19 -5.29 5.90
N GLU A 207 -13.69 -6.26 6.68
CA GLU A 207 -13.44 -6.35 8.13
C GLU A 207 -12.01 -6.78 8.46
N LYS A 208 -11.42 -7.66 7.64
CA LYS A 208 -10.08 -8.25 7.89
C LYS A 208 -8.96 -7.53 7.15
N ALA A 209 -9.30 -6.74 6.14
CA ALA A 209 -8.32 -6.01 5.34
C ALA A 209 -7.39 -5.18 6.23
N GLY A 210 -6.09 -5.33 6.00
CA GLY A 210 -5.06 -4.65 6.78
C GLY A 210 -4.81 -5.22 8.17
N MET A 211 -5.46 -6.31 8.60
CA MET A 211 -5.03 -7.04 9.80
C MET A 211 -3.81 -7.91 9.50
N CYS A 212 -2.85 -7.93 10.42
CA CYS A 212 -1.57 -8.64 10.28
C CYS A 212 -1.08 -9.21 11.62
N GLY A 213 -0.07 -10.05 11.55
CA GLY A 213 0.58 -10.64 12.72
C GLY A 213 -0.18 -11.83 13.30
N ARG A 214 0.25 -12.26 14.48
CA ARG A 214 -0.16 -13.54 15.09
C ARG A 214 -1.51 -13.51 15.78
N SER A 215 -2.05 -12.32 16.02
CA SER A 215 -3.39 -12.13 16.57
C SER A 215 -4.45 -11.97 15.50
N ALA A 216 -4.07 -11.77 14.23
CA ALA A 216 -5.02 -11.56 13.14
C ALA A 216 -5.67 -12.87 12.65
N PRO A 217 -6.90 -12.80 12.10
CA PRO A 217 -7.56 -13.93 11.45
C PRO A 217 -6.68 -14.55 10.35
N LEU A 218 -6.52 -15.87 10.37
CA LEU A 218 -5.65 -16.57 9.43
C LEU A 218 -6.07 -16.34 7.98
N TYR A 219 -5.12 -15.95 7.12
CA TYR A 219 -5.35 -15.88 5.67
C TYR A 219 -4.91 -17.20 5.03
N LYS A 220 -5.84 -17.99 4.50
CA LYS A 220 -5.56 -19.32 3.89
C LYS A 220 -4.70 -20.24 4.79
N GLY A 221 -4.93 -20.16 6.10
CA GLY A 221 -4.22 -20.94 7.12
C GLY A 221 -2.83 -20.44 7.50
N TYR A 222 -2.44 -19.23 7.08
CA TYR A 222 -1.22 -18.54 7.50
C TYR A 222 -1.55 -17.38 8.44
N TYR A 223 -0.61 -17.03 9.32
CA TYR A 223 -0.63 -15.72 9.96
C TYR A 223 -0.48 -14.64 8.89
N PRO A 224 -1.44 -13.70 8.79
CA PRO A 224 -1.36 -12.71 7.75
C PRO A 224 -0.21 -11.74 8.00
N VAL A 225 0.43 -11.32 6.92
CA VAL A 225 1.50 -10.31 6.91
C VAL A 225 0.98 -9.04 6.25
N CYS A 226 1.79 -8.00 6.23
CA CYS A 226 1.51 -6.85 5.38
C CYS A 226 2.14 -7.06 4.01
N ASP A 227 1.50 -6.50 2.97
CA ASP A 227 1.99 -6.62 1.59
C ASP A 227 3.36 -5.92 1.46
N PRO A 228 4.48 -6.65 1.26
CA PRO A 228 5.82 -6.06 1.17
C PRO A 228 5.97 -5.11 -0.02
N ASP A 229 5.09 -5.25 -1.01
CA ASP A 229 5.12 -4.46 -2.22
C ASP A 229 4.10 -3.31 -2.16
N ASP A 230 3.27 -3.17 -1.13
CA ASP A 230 2.36 -2.02 -0.99
C ASP A 230 3.05 -0.87 -0.20
N PRO A 231 3.49 0.22 -0.86
CA PRO A 231 4.21 1.31 -0.20
C PRO A 231 3.36 2.09 0.82
N GLY A 232 2.03 1.91 0.83
CA GLY A 232 1.15 2.52 1.82
C GLY A 232 0.92 1.65 3.07
N TYR A 233 1.19 0.35 2.98
CA TYR A 233 0.69 -0.65 3.93
C TYR A 233 1.68 -1.76 4.26
N SER A 234 2.97 -1.59 4.00
CA SER A 234 3.98 -2.64 4.10
C SER A 234 4.47 -2.98 5.51
N CYS A 235 4.09 -2.21 6.54
CA CYS A 235 4.53 -2.43 7.91
C CYS A 235 3.39 -2.93 8.80
N CYS A 236 3.63 -3.98 9.58
CA CYS A 236 2.70 -4.48 10.57
C CYS A 236 3.00 -3.88 11.94
N SER A 237 2.04 -3.16 12.52
CA SER A 237 2.19 -2.60 13.87
C SER A 237 2.09 -3.68 14.95
N PRO A 238 2.55 -3.41 16.18
CA PRO A 238 2.40 -4.32 17.32
C PRO A 238 0.93 -4.65 17.64
N GLU A 239 0.01 -3.74 17.32
CA GLU A 239 -1.44 -3.91 17.47
C GLU A 239 -2.05 -4.82 16.40
N GLY A 240 -1.26 -5.24 15.40
CA GLY A 240 -1.67 -6.17 14.36
C GLY A 240 -2.40 -5.52 13.18
N TYR A 241 -2.04 -4.28 12.85
CA TYR A 241 -2.58 -3.58 11.67
C TYR A 241 -1.48 -3.11 10.72
N CYS A 242 -1.78 -3.12 9.42
CA CYS A 242 -0.89 -2.68 8.36
C CYS A 242 -0.94 -1.17 8.15
N GLY A 243 0.22 -0.58 7.90
CA GLY A 243 0.37 0.84 7.58
C GLY A 243 1.80 1.22 7.23
N LYS A 244 2.08 2.53 7.14
CA LYS A 244 3.39 3.07 6.76
C LYS A 244 3.94 4.14 7.72
N SER A 245 3.17 4.54 8.73
CA SER A 245 3.63 5.55 9.69
C SER A 245 4.65 4.98 10.68
N ASP A 246 5.35 5.84 11.42
CA ASP A 246 6.34 5.42 12.43
C ASP A 246 5.76 4.42 13.44
N LYS A 247 4.48 4.57 13.81
CA LYS A 247 3.76 3.64 14.70
C LYS A 247 3.69 2.20 14.15
N HIS A 248 3.76 2.03 12.84
CA HIS A 248 3.71 0.73 12.17
C HIS A 248 5.10 0.19 11.86
N CYS A 249 6.03 1.06 11.43
CA CYS A 249 7.32 0.64 10.90
C CYS A 249 8.49 0.67 11.90
N THR A 250 8.32 1.28 13.07
CA THR A 250 9.40 1.43 14.07
C THR A 250 9.13 0.67 15.37
N GLY A 251 10.16 0.50 16.21
CA GLY A 251 10.04 -0.18 17.49
C GLY A 251 9.76 -1.67 17.35
N LEU A 252 8.60 -2.11 17.85
CA LEU A 252 8.13 -3.50 17.75
C LEU A 252 7.39 -3.82 16.44
N GLY A 253 7.23 -2.82 15.55
CA GLY A 253 6.64 -3.00 14.23
C GLY A 253 7.52 -3.84 13.29
N VAL A 254 6.88 -4.52 12.34
CA VAL A 254 7.55 -5.39 11.35
C VAL A 254 7.44 -4.77 9.96
N ASN A 255 8.58 -4.32 9.41
CA ASN A 255 8.64 -3.69 8.09
C ASN A 255 8.98 -4.70 7.00
N TYR A 256 7.96 -5.16 6.25
CA TYR A 256 8.14 -6.17 5.20
C TYR A 256 8.69 -5.58 3.89
N GLU A 257 8.58 -4.27 3.66
CA GLU A 257 9.18 -3.63 2.48
C GLU A 257 10.69 -3.50 2.62
N GLU A 258 11.18 -3.14 3.82
CA GLU A 258 12.61 -3.08 4.08
C GLU A 258 13.24 -4.47 4.17
N ASN A 259 12.51 -5.44 4.75
CA ASN A 259 13.00 -6.78 5.02
C ASN A 259 12.01 -7.86 4.50
N PRO A 260 11.84 -8.02 3.18
CA PRO A 260 10.87 -8.97 2.63
C PRO A 260 11.20 -10.44 2.94
N ASN A 261 12.46 -10.75 3.30
CA ASN A 261 12.87 -12.09 3.72
C ASN A 261 12.22 -12.56 5.04
N LEU A 262 11.67 -11.63 5.84
CA LEU A 262 10.86 -11.98 7.02
C LEU A 262 9.65 -12.84 6.66
N LEU A 263 9.19 -12.79 5.41
CA LEU A 263 8.11 -13.66 4.91
C LEU A 263 8.48 -15.14 4.92
N THR A 264 9.76 -15.48 4.88
CA THR A 264 10.24 -16.87 4.92
C THR A 264 10.66 -17.32 6.31
N GLU A 265 10.55 -16.45 7.32
CA GLU A 265 10.92 -16.77 8.70
C GLU A 265 9.74 -17.40 9.48
N GLU A 266 10.05 -18.42 10.27
CA GLU A 266 9.05 -19.30 10.91
C GLU A 266 8.61 -18.85 12.32
N PRO A 267 7.45 -19.33 12.83
CA PRO A 267 6.44 -20.10 12.09
C PRO A 267 5.43 -19.20 11.35
N VAL A 268 5.19 -19.49 10.07
CA VAL A 268 4.23 -18.76 9.22
C VAL A 268 2.80 -19.29 9.40
N ARG A 269 2.65 -20.58 9.72
CA ARG A 269 1.36 -21.20 10.08
C ARG A 269 1.28 -21.39 11.60
N PRO A 270 0.07 -21.34 12.18
CA PRO A 270 -0.08 -21.59 13.60
C PRO A 270 0.25 -23.04 13.95
N THR A 271 0.95 -23.25 15.05
CA THR A 271 1.23 -24.57 15.65
C THR A 271 -0.07 -25.33 15.93
N ILE A 272 -1.16 -24.61 16.21
CA ILE A 272 -2.49 -25.18 16.42
C ILE A 272 -3.46 -24.57 15.41
N ASN A 273 -4.02 -25.42 14.54
CA ASN A 273 -5.00 -25.05 13.53
C ASN A 273 -6.22 -26.00 13.61
N PRO A 274 -7.45 -25.51 13.85
CA PRO A 274 -7.83 -24.10 14.01
C PRO A 274 -7.29 -23.47 15.32
N PRO A 275 -7.10 -22.14 15.35
CA PRO A 275 -6.71 -21.42 16.56
C PRO A 275 -7.65 -21.69 17.73
N LEU A 276 -7.07 -21.90 18.92
CA LEU A 276 -7.80 -22.08 20.18
C LEU A 276 -7.68 -20.84 21.07
N TRP A 277 -7.54 -19.67 20.47
CA TRP A 277 -7.47 -18.37 21.15
C TRP A 277 -8.29 -17.35 20.37
N TYR A 278 -8.66 -16.26 21.03
CA TYR A 278 -9.39 -15.16 20.39
C TYR A 278 -8.46 -14.32 19.51
N LEU A 279 -8.88 -14.11 18.26
CA LEU A 279 -8.18 -13.30 17.27
C LEU A 279 -8.69 -11.84 17.30
N LEU A 280 -8.13 -10.97 16.47
CA LEU A 280 -8.47 -9.53 16.42
C LEU A 280 -9.93 -9.25 16.04
N ASP A 281 -10.60 -10.18 15.37
CA ASP A 281 -12.02 -10.09 15.02
C ASP A 281 -12.97 -10.58 16.13
N ALA A 282 -12.43 -11.00 17.28
CA ALA A 282 -13.24 -11.39 18.42
C ALA A 282 -13.87 -10.18 19.13
N PRO A 283 -15.04 -10.35 19.79
CA PRO A 283 -15.64 -9.31 20.62
C PRO A 283 -14.71 -8.79 21.72
N ASP A 284 -14.91 -7.53 22.10
CA ASP A 284 -14.11 -6.88 23.13
C ASP A 284 -14.13 -7.63 24.47
N GLY A 285 -13.01 -7.55 25.18
CA GLY A 285 -12.81 -8.24 26.47
C GLY A 285 -12.40 -9.71 26.36
N LYS A 286 -12.42 -10.32 25.17
CA LYS A 286 -12.00 -11.72 24.96
C LYS A 286 -10.54 -11.87 24.52
N ARG A 287 -9.99 -10.86 23.85
CA ARG A 287 -8.61 -10.87 23.33
C ARG A 287 -7.60 -10.93 24.47
N GLY A 288 -6.53 -11.71 24.28
CA GLY A 288 -5.47 -11.88 25.29
C GLY A 288 -5.93 -12.56 26.58
N ARG A 289 -7.07 -13.27 26.56
CA ARG A 289 -7.59 -14.02 27.71
C ARG A 289 -7.49 -15.52 27.47
N CYS A 290 -7.32 -16.27 28.56
CA CYS A 290 -7.16 -17.71 28.56
C CYS A 290 -7.81 -18.33 29.80
N GLY A 291 -8.01 -19.64 29.79
CA GLY A 291 -8.48 -20.39 30.95
C GLY A 291 -9.99 -20.65 30.98
N PRO A 292 -10.44 -21.42 31.99
CA PRO A 292 -11.82 -21.92 32.07
C PRO A 292 -12.85 -20.84 32.40
N ASP A 293 -12.41 -19.69 32.93
CA ASP A 293 -13.29 -18.57 33.29
C ASP A 293 -13.66 -17.69 32.07
N ILE A 294 -13.13 -18.03 30.89
CA ILE A 294 -13.41 -17.33 29.63
C ILE A 294 -14.31 -18.22 28.77
N PRO A 295 -15.28 -17.65 28.03
CA PRO A 295 -16.17 -18.44 27.17
C PRO A 295 -15.38 -19.36 26.22
N PRO A 296 -15.78 -20.64 26.07
CA PRO A 296 -15.13 -21.60 25.19
C PRO A 296 -15.03 -21.10 23.74
N ILE A 297 -13.94 -21.45 23.07
CA ILE A 297 -13.72 -21.15 21.65
C ILE A 297 -14.58 -22.06 20.77
N THR A 298 -14.66 -23.34 21.12
CA THR A 298 -15.46 -24.33 20.38
C THR A 298 -15.87 -25.47 21.30
N GLY A 299 -17.17 -25.74 21.37
CA GLY A 299 -17.73 -26.76 22.27
C GLY A 299 -17.33 -26.50 23.73
N HIS A 300 -16.63 -27.46 24.33
CA HIS A 300 -16.12 -27.36 25.70
C HIS A 300 -14.62 -27.01 25.77
N THR A 301 -14.03 -26.50 24.66
CA THR A 301 -12.61 -26.14 24.60
C THR A 301 -12.41 -24.69 25.01
N PHE A 302 -11.78 -24.49 26.16
CA PHE A 302 -11.44 -23.16 26.68
C PHE A 302 -10.29 -22.51 25.91
N PRO A 303 -10.24 -21.17 25.84
CA PRO A 303 -9.18 -20.47 25.15
C PRO A 303 -7.83 -20.67 25.83
N ILE A 304 -6.79 -20.83 25.01
CA ILE A 304 -5.40 -20.86 25.42
C ILE A 304 -4.69 -19.56 24.99
N CYS A 305 -3.44 -19.40 25.37
CA CYS A 305 -2.58 -18.37 24.78
C CYS A 305 -1.92 -18.90 23.50
N ASN A 306 -1.64 -18.00 22.55
CA ASN A 306 -1.06 -18.40 21.27
C ASN A 306 0.39 -18.90 21.49
N PRO A 307 0.68 -20.20 21.24
CA PRO A 307 2.02 -20.76 21.47
C PRO A 307 3.10 -20.13 20.58
N ASP A 308 2.70 -19.57 19.44
CA ASP A 308 3.60 -18.97 18.46
C ASP A 308 3.89 -17.48 18.75
N ASP A 309 3.18 -16.88 19.70
CA ASP A 309 3.34 -15.48 20.06
C ASP A 309 4.56 -15.26 20.96
N LYS A 310 5.51 -14.43 20.50
CA LYS A 310 6.73 -14.15 21.25
C LYS A 310 6.47 -13.41 22.55
N ASN A 311 5.37 -12.65 22.63
CA ASN A 311 5.05 -11.74 23.73
C ASN A 311 3.86 -12.19 24.57
N ALA A 312 3.05 -13.15 24.09
CA ALA A 312 1.82 -13.58 24.77
C ALA A 312 1.53 -15.10 24.70
N HIS A 313 2.53 -15.95 24.92
CA HIS A 313 2.38 -17.42 24.88
C HIS A 313 2.09 -18.08 26.24
N CYS A 314 2.16 -17.34 27.35
CA CYS A 314 1.89 -17.90 28.67
C CYS A 314 0.57 -17.40 29.24
N CYS A 315 -0.19 -18.29 29.88
CA CYS A 315 -1.42 -17.96 30.59
C CYS A 315 -1.15 -17.81 32.08
N SER A 316 -1.42 -16.61 32.60
CA SER A 316 -1.42 -16.34 34.04
C SER A 316 -2.57 -17.03 34.77
N ASN A 317 -2.43 -17.20 36.09
CA ASN A 317 -3.52 -17.69 36.95
C ASN A 317 -4.78 -16.80 36.92
N GLY A 318 -4.64 -15.51 36.59
CA GLY A 318 -5.75 -14.57 36.38
C GLY A 318 -6.45 -14.68 35.02
N GLY A 319 -6.02 -15.60 34.15
CA GLY A 319 -6.62 -15.82 32.84
C GLY A 319 -6.24 -14.76 31.80
N TYR A 320 -5.02 -14.22 31.89
CA TYR A 320 -4.45 -13.29 30.90
C TYR A 320 -3.23 -13.89 30.22
N CYS A 321 -3.12 -13.66 28.92
CA CYS A 321 -1.98 -14.02 28.10
C CYS A 321 -0.88 -12.97 28.16
N GLY A 322 0.35 -13.42 28.30
CA GLY A 322 1.52 -12.55 28.36
C GLY A 322 2.82 -13.35 28.39
N THR A 323 3.89 -12.68 28.82
CA THR A 323 5.24 -13.26 28.97
C THR A 323 5.95 -12.70 30.21
N GLY A 324 6.96 -13.42 30.69
CA GLY A 324 7.66 -13.11 31.93
C GLY A 324 7.09 -13.85 33.14
N ASP A 325 7.72 -13.69 34.30
CA ASP A 325 7.50 -14.55 35.47
C ASP A 325 6.05 -14.55 35.96
N GLN A 326 5.38 -13.39 35.93
CA GLN A 326 3.98 -13.25 36.31
C GLN A 326 2.99 -14.02 35.41
N PHE A 327 3.41 -14.40 34.19
CA PHE A 327 2.59 -15.17 33.25
C PHE A 327 3.08 -16.60 33.04
N CYS A 328 4.39 -16.85 33.15
CA CYS A 328 5.00 -18.14 32.81
C CYS A 328 5.50 -18.93 34.02
N ALA A 329 5.76 -18.27 35.16
CA ALA A 329 6.42 -18.88 36.32
C ALA A 329 5.58 -18.82 37.61
N CYS A 330 4.35 -18.31 37.53
CA CYS A 330 3.43 -18.32 38.67
C CYS A 330 2.86 -19.71 38.95
N ASP A 331 2.36 -19.94 40.16
CA ASP A 331 1.63 -21.16 40.46
C ASP A 331 0.33 -21.23 39.63
N GLY A 332 0.13 -22.35 38.94
CA GLY A 332 -0.97 -22.56 37.99
C GLY A 332 -0.80 -21.88 36.62
N CYS A 333 0.29 -21.16 36.37
CA CYS A 333 0.60 -20.61 35.05
C CYS A 333 0.88 -21.72 34.02
N ILE A 334 0.47 -21.52 32.77
CA ILE A 334 0.73 -22.48 31.67
C ILE A 334 1.49 -21.80 30.53
N ASP A 335 2.69 -22.29 30.25
CA ASP A 335 3.48 -21.92 29.07
C ASP A 335 3.06 -22.81 27.88
N PHE A 336 2.28 -22.25 26.95
CA PHE A 336 1.80 -22.96 25.76
C PHE A 336 2.86 -23.13 24.68
N LYS A 337 3.93 -22.32 24.70
CA LYS A 337 5.06 -22.52 23.79
C LYS A 337 5.79 -23.83 24.12
N LYS A 338 5.91 -24.17 25.41
CA LYS A 338 6.46 -25.45 25.87
C LYS A 338 5.43 -26.58 25.82
N ASN A 339 4.15 -26.27 26.05
CA ASN A 339 3.08 -27.28 26.16
C ASN A 339 1.89 -26.97 25.23
N PRO A 340 2.08 -26.99 23.89
CA PRO A 340 1.03 -26.57 22.94
C PRO A 340 -0.20 -27.49 22.93
N SER A 341 -0.07 -28.73 23.41
CA SER A 341 -1.16 -29.69 23.52
C SER A 341 -2.00 -29.54 24.80
N TYR A 342 -1.57 -28.74 25.78
CA TYR A 342 -2.29 -28.56 27.04
C TYR A 342 -3.69 -27.99 26.81
N ARG A 343 -4.70 -28.50 27.54
CA ARG A 343 -6.07 -27.97 27.52
C ARG A 343 -6.59 -27.84 28.95
N PHE A 344 -7.27 -26.73 29.23
CA PHE A 344 -7.93 -26.53 30.52
C PHE A 344 -9.07 -27.52 30.69
N LYS A 345 -9.26 -28.00 31.92
CA LYS A 345 -10.42 -28.79 32.31
C LYS A 345 -11.54 -27.87 32.81
N SER A 346 -12.80 -28.30 32.67
CA SER A 346 -13.92 -27.60 33.28
C SER A 346 -13.74 -27.59 34.79
N LYS A 347 -13.99 -26.44 35.43
CA LYS A 347 -14.32 -26.42 36.86
C LYS A 347 -15.67 -27.12 36.97
N HIS A 348 -15.76 -28.15 37.81
CA HIS A 348 -16.96 -28.96 38.00
C HIS A 348 -18.11 -28.13 38.57
#